data_AF-A0A0U5H4M6-F1
#
_entry.id   AF-A0A0U5H4M6-F1
#
_cell.length_a   1.000
_cell.length_b   1.000
_cell.length_c   1.000
_cell.angle_alpha   90.00
_cell.angle_beta   90.00
_cell.angle_gamma   90.00
#
_symmetry.space_group_name_H-M   'P 1'
#
loop_
_entity.id
_entity.type
_entity.pdbx_description
1 polymer ?
#
loop_
_entity_poly.entity_id
_entity_poly.type
_entity_poly.pdbx_seq_one_letter_code
_entity_poly.pdbx_strand_id
1 'polypeptide(L)' 'MNSPRITARIVRTENGENYTEYRVGGVSYPSAEAVEAALETR' A
#
# COMPACT_ATOMS: atom_id res chain seq x y z
N MET A 1 -13.36 -9.30 -14.90
CA MET A 1 -12.01 -9.18 -14.31
C MET A 1 -12.11 -8.20 -13.15
N ASN A 2 -11.85 -8.66 -11.92
CA ASN A 2 -11.91 -7.80 -10.74
C ASN A 2 -10.47 -7.35 -10.44
N SER A 3 -10.07 -6.17 -10.94
CA SER A 3 -8.76 -5.61 -10.60
C SER A 3 -8.69 -5.42 -9.08
N PRO A 4 -7.60 -5.83 -8.42
CA PRO A 4 -7.49 -5.68 -6.98
C PRO A 4 -7.51 -4.19 -6.62
N ARG A 5 -8.42 -3.80 -5.73
CA ARG A 5 -8.54 -2.40 -5.27
C ARG A 5 -7.33 -2.06 -4.41
N ILE A 6 -6.60 -1.03 -4.82
CA ILE A 6 -5.47 -0.46 -4.09
C ILE A 6 -5.96 0.74 -3.28
N THR A 7 -5.60 0.80 -2.01
CA THR A 7 -5.85 1.95 -1.13
C THR A 7 -4.52 2.45 -0.59
N ALA A 8 -4.30 3.76 -0.68
CA ALA A 8 -3.16 4.43 -0.05
C ALA A 8 -3.66 5.36 1.06
N ARG A 9 -3.01 5.33 2.23
CA ARG A 9 -3.30 6.23 3.35
C ARG A 9 -2.01 6.94 3.75
N ILE A 10 -2.06 8.26 3.78
CA ILE A 10 -0.97 9.07 4.34
C ILE A 10 -1.19 9.13 5.85
N VAL A 11 -0.21 8.64 6.61
CA VAL A 11 -0.21 8.67 8.06
C VAL A 11 0.88 9.62 8.51
N ARG A 12 0.52 10.55 9.42
CA ARG A 12 1.47 11.42 10.09
C ARG A 12 1.80 10.82 11.46
N THR A 13 3.08 10.64 11.75
CA THR A 13 3.58 10.15 13.05
C THR A 13 3.51 11.26 14.09
N GLU A 14 3.65 10.88 15.36
CA GLU A 14 3.74 11.82 16.47
C GLU A 14 4.96 12.76 16.34
N ASN A 15 6.04 12.28 15.72
CA ASN A 15 7.24 13.06 15.41
C ASN A 15 7.05 14.02 14.23
N GLY A 16 5.87 14.01 13.60
CA GLY A 16 5.55 14.86 12.46
C GLY A 16 6.01 14.32 11.11
N GLU A 17 6.59 13.12 11.07
CA GLU A 17 6.98 12.45 9.82
C GLU A 17 5.74 11.90 9.11
N ASN A 18 5.75 11.89 7.78
CA ASN A 18 4.68 11.28 7.00
C ASN A 18 5.17 9.95 6.41
N TYR A 19 4.36 8.91 6.50
CA TYR A 19 4.56 7.68 5.75
C TYR A 19 3.28 7.27 5.03
N THR A 20 3.42 6.53 3.93
CA THR A 20 2.29 6.07 3.12
C THR A 20 2.08 4.59 3.38
N GLU A 21 0.90 4.23 3.88
CA GLU A 21 0.46 2.85 4.00
C GLU A 21 -0.28 2.43 2.74
N TYR A 22 0.12 1.30 2.17
CA TYR A 22 -0.54 0.72 1.01
C TYR A 22 -1.32 -0.53 1.40
N ARG A 23 -2.49 -0.72 0.81
CA ARG A 23 -3.33 -1.90 1.03
C ARG A 23 -3.90 -2.43 -0.28
N VAL A 24 -3.72 -3.73 -0.53
CA VAL A 24 -4.29 -4.44 -1.69
C VAL A 24 -5.17 -5.57 -1.18
N GLY A 25 -6.47 -5.51 -1.48
CA GLY A 25 -7.41 -6.59 -1.11
C GLY A 25 -7.46 -6.90 0.40
N GLY A 26 -7.13 -5.92 1.25
CA GLY A 26 -7.08 -6.11 2.71
C GLY A 26 -5.70 -6.43 3.29
N VAL A 27 -4.69 -6.71 2.46
CA VAL A 27 -3.29 -6.95 2.88
C VAL A 27 -2.49 -5.66 2.82
N SER A 28 -1.76 -5.34 3.89
CA SER A 28 -0.92 -4.15 3.98
C SER A 28 0.47 -4.38 3.39
N TYR A 29 1.00 -3.37 2.70
CA TYR A 29 2.32 -3.39 2.07
C TYR A 29 3.15 -2.19 2.54
N PRO A 30 4.47 -2.38 2.77
CA PRO A 30 5.33 -1.36 3.35
C PRO A 30 5.74 -0.26 2.37
N SER A 31 5.58 -0.47 1.06
CA SER A 31 5.95 0.49 0.03
C SER A 31 5.17 0.27 -1.28
N ALA A 32 5.28 1.22 -2.21
CA ALA A 32 4.69 1.08 -3.54
C ALA A 32 5.35 -0.05 -4.35
N GLU A 33 6.67 -0.22 -4.22
CA GLU A 33 7.42 -1.29 -4.88
C GLU A 33 6.97 -2.67 -4.39
N ALA A 34 6.67 -2.80 -3.10
CA ALA A 34 6.13 -4.04 -2.55
C ALA A 34 4.72 -4.35 -3.08
N VAL A 35 3.91 -3.32 -3.35
CA VAL A 35 2.61 -3.47 -4.01
C VAL A 35 2.80 -3.91 -5.46
N GLU A 36 3.70 -3.27 -6.20
CA GLU A 36 3.98 -3.58 -7.60
C GLU A 36 4.44 -5.03 -7.75
N ALA A 37 5.44 -5.46 -6.97
CA ALA A 37 5.93 -6.84 -6.97
C ALA A 37 4.81 -7.86 -6.68
N ALA A 38 3.88 -7.53 -5.77
CA ALA A 38 2.75 -8.39 -5.43
C ALA A 38 1.66 -8.46 -6.52
N LEU A 39 1.57 -7.44 -7.37
CA LEU A 39 0.65 -7.42 -8.51
C LEU A 39 1.25 -8.09 -9.74
N GLU A 40 2.56 -7.99 -9.93
CA GLU A 40 3.28 -8.65 -11.03
C GLU A 40 3.40 -10.16 -10.85
N THR A 41 3.36 -10.67 -9.61
CA THR A 41 3.34 -12.11 -9.33
C THR A 41 1.98 -12.78 -9.56
N ARG A 42 0.99 -12.07 -10.10
CA ARG A 42 -0.42 -12.49 -10.15
C ARG A 42 -0.91 -12.93 -11.52
#